data_AF-A0A7Y8LR04-F1
#
_entry.id   AF-A0A7Y8LR04-F1
#
_cell.length_a   1.000
_cell.length_b   1.000
_cell.length_c   1.000
_cell.angle_alpha   90.00
_cell.angle_beta   90.00
_cell.angle_gamma   90.00
#
_symmetry.space_group_name_H-M   'P 1'
#
loop_
_entity.id
_entity.type
_entity.pdbx_description
1 polymer ?
#
loop_
_entity_poly.entity_id
_entity_poly.type
_entity_poly.pdbx_seq_one_letter_code
_entity_poly.pdbx_strand_id
1 'polypeptide(L)'
;MKKLTIVVFLSFLYLANIGFGYDDERTHRKLTERAVDLSSLSSYLKNNLGFREGSSLIINGRTISWWLSEGAYLEDHPICRASNHFHNPLDP
;
A
#
# COMPACT_ATOMS: atom_id res chain seq x y z
N MET A 1 21.68 -38.79 15.32
CA MET A 1 21.61 -38.30 13.92
C MET A 1 20.19 -37.91 13.51
N LYS A 2 19.18 -38.79 13.59
CA LYS A 2 17.78 -38.48 13.19
C LYS A 2 17.19 -37.20 13.79
N LYS A 3 17.39 -36.95 15.09
CA LYS A 3 16.90 -35.73 15.76
C LYS A 3 17.54 -34.44 15.23
N LEU A 4 18.85 -34.47 14.95
CA LEU A 4 19.57 -33.33 14.38
C LEU A 4 19.07 -33.04 12.97
N THR A 5 18.85 -34.08 12.16
CA THR A 5 18.28 -33.95 10.81
C THR A 5 16.88 -33.32 10.84
N ILE A 6 16.02 -33.72 11.80
CA ILE A 6 14.69 -33.13 11.97
C ILE A 6 14.78 -31.66 12.36
N VAL A 7 15.66 -31.30 13.30
CA VAL A 7 15.84 -29.89 13.71
C VAL A 7 16.33 -29.04 12.55
N VAL A 8 17.35 -29.49 11.81
CA VAL A 8 17.86 -28.78 10.63
C VAL A 8 16.78 -28.62 9.56
N PHE A 9 15.98 -29.67 9.32
CA PHE A 9 14.88 -29.62 8.37
C PHE A 9 13.78 -28.62 8.78
N LEU A 10 13.39 -28.61 10.06
CA LEU A 10 12.40 -27.66 10.58
C LEU A 10 12.91 -26.22 10.56
N SER A 11 14.18 -25.98 10.90
CA SER A 11 14.79 -24.65 10.79
C SER A 11 14.84 -24.17 9.34
N PHE A 12 15.15 -25.06 8.39
CA PHE A 12 15.10 -24.73 6.97
C PHE A 12 13.69 -24.37 6.51
N LEU A 13 12.67 -25.15 6.91
CA LEU A 13 11.27 -24.83 6.59
C LEU A 13 10.82 -23.50 7.20
N TYR A 14 11.25 -23.19 8.42
CA TYR A 14 10.92 -21.92 9.07
C TYR A 14 11.53 -20.72 8.32
N LEU A 15 12.80 -20.82 7.91
CA LEU A 15 13.49 -19.76 7.18
C LEU A 15 13.07 -19.67 5.70
N ALA A 16 12.54 -20.75 5.12
CA ALA A 16 12.07 -20.80 3.74
C ALA A 16 10.65 -20.22 3.55
N ASN A 17 9.96 -19.83 4.62
CA ASN A 17 8.66 -19.17 4.52
C ASN A 17 8.82 -17.69 4.12
N ILE A 18 9.17 -17.47 2.85
CA ILE A 18 9.04 -16.16 2.22
C ILE A 18 7.61 -16.09 1.66
N GLY A 19 6.71 -15.45 2.40
CA GLY A 19 5.39 -15.11 1.90
C GLY A 19 5.50 -13.91 0.96
N PHE A 20 5.18 -14.11 -0.31
CA PHE A 20 5.03 -12.99 -1.25
C PHE A 20 3.57 -12.53 -1.24
N GLY A 21 3.37 -11.22 -1.07
CA GLY A 21 2.08 -10.61 -1.36
C GLY A 21 1.68 -10.87 -2.81
N TYR A 22 0.40 -11.15 -3.06
CA TYR A 22 -0.09 -11.51 -4.40
C TYR A 22 0.22 -10.42 -5.45
N ASP A 23 0.12 -9.14 -5.08
CA ASP A 23 0.36 -8.00 -5.97
C ASP A 23 0.62 -6.70 -5.19
N ASP A 24 1.88 -6.45 -4.86
CA ASP A 24 2.36 -5.28 -4.10
C ASP A 24 2.59 -4.03 -4.98
N GLU A 25 2.53 -4.19 -6.30
CA GLU A 25 2.79 -3.10 -7.25
C GLU A 25 1.50 -2.42 -7.72
N ARG A 26 0.45 -3.20 -8.00
CA ARG A 26 -0.74 -2.69 -8.68
C ARG A 26 -1.91 -2.49 -7.76
N THR A 27 -2.06 -3.34 -6.73
CA THR A 27 -3.25 -3.34 -5.86
C THR A 27 -3.48 -1.99 -5.21
N HIS A 28 -2.43 -1.43 -4.58
CA HIS A 28 -2.53 -0.16 -3.85
C HIS A 28 -2.90 1.01 -4.76
N ARG A 29 -2.26 1.09 -5.94
CA ARG A 29 -2.58 2.09 -6.96
C ARG A 29 -4.02 1.97 -7.42
N LYS A 30 -4.50 0.76 -7.76
CA LYS A 30 -5.84 0.54 -8.31
C LYS A 30 -6.97 0.77 -7.30
N LEU A 31 -6.76 0.39 -6.04
CA LEU A 31 -7.71 0.70 -4.97
C LEU A 31 -7.83 2.21 -4.78
N THR A 32 -6.70 2.92 -4.75
CA THR A 32 -6.70 4.38 -4.56
C THR A 32 -7.26 5.13 -5.77
N GLU A 33 -6.92 4.74 -7.00
CA GLU A 33 -7.54 5.28 -8.23
C GLU A 33 -9.07 5.16 -8.13
N ARG A 34 -9.56 3.96 -7.79
CA ARG A 34 -10.99 3.71 -7.69
C ARG A 34 -11.65 4.51 -6.55
N ALA A 35 -10.98 4.66 -5.42
CA ALA A 35 -11.46 5.47 -4.31
C ALA A 35 -11.55 6.96 -4.68
N VAL A 36 -10.54 7.49 -5.39
CA VAL A 36 -10.56 8.86 -5.91
C VAL A 36 -11.76 9.07 -6.83
N ASP A 37 -12.01 8.15 -7.77
CA ASP A 37 -13.12 8.23 -8.73
C ASP A 37 -14.50 8.16 -8.08
N LEU A 38 -14.65 7.39 -7.00
CA LEU A 38 -15.92 7.21 -6.29
C LEU A 38 -16.19 8.25 -5.22
N SER A 39 -15.14 8.89 -4.70
CA SER A 39 -15.25 9.86 -3.63
C SER A 39 -15.71 11.24 -4.11
N SER A 40 -16.05 12.11 -3.15
CA SER A 40 -16.28 13.53 -3.41
C SER A 40 -14.99 14.36 -3.46
N LEU A 41 -13.80 13.74 -3.50
CA LEU A 41 -12.51 14.42 -3.40
C LEU A 41 -12.38 15.58 -4.39
N SER A 42 -12.65 15.35 -5.68
CA SER A 42 -12.49 16.40 -6.70
C SER A 42 -13.40 17.61 -6.41
N SER A 43 -14.65 17.36 -6.00
CA SER A 43 -15.59 18.41 -5.59
C SER A 43 -15.12 19.13 -4.33
N TYR A 44 -14.59 18.39 -3.34
CA TYR A 44 -14.07 18.97 -2.11
C TYR A 44 -12.89 19.91 -2.39
N LEU A 45 -11.90 19.45 -3.18
CA LEU A 45 -10.73 20.23 -3.58
C LEU A 45 -11.14 21.53 -4.29
N LYS A 46 -12.12 21.47 -5.20
CA LYS A 46 -12.66 22.64 -5.90
C LYS A 46 -13.35 23.62 -4.97
N ASN A 47 -14.26 23.11 -4.15
CA ASN A 47 -15.20 23.94 -3.40
C ASN A 47 -14.63 24.46 -2.08
N ASN A 48 -13.62 23.80 -1.51
CA ASN A 48 -13.07 24.15 -0.19
C ASN A 48 -11.61 24.62 -0.24
N LEU A 49 -10.81 24.12 -1.19
CA LEU A 49 -9.37 24.44 -1.25
C LEU A 49 -8.99 25.32 -2.44
N GLY A 50 -9.96 25.69 -3.30
CA GLY A 50 -9.74 26.56 -4.45
C GLY A 50 -8.99 25.91 -5.62
N PHE A 51 -8.80 24.58 -5.60
CA PHE A 51 -8.17 23.84 -6.69
C PHE A 51 -9.17 23.61 -7.82
N ARG A 52 -9.18 24.52 -8.81
CA ARG A 52 -10.20 24.59 -9.88
C ARG A 52 -10.33 23.29 -10.67
N GLU A 53 -9.23 22.57 -10.86
CA GLU A 53 -9.15 21.30 -11.59
C GLU A 53 -9.46 20.09 -10.69
N GLY A 54 -9.62 20.29 -9.38
CA GLY A 54 -9.88 19.23 -8.40
C GLY A 54 -8.77 18.18 -8.39
N SER A 55 -9.14 16.90 -8.47
CA SER A 55 -8.18 15.79 -8.51
C SER A 55 -7.29 15.77 -9.77
N SER A 56 -7.66 16.51 -10.81
CA SER A 56 -6.88 16.63 -12.05
C SER A 56 -5.85 17.77 -12.00
N LEU A 57 -5.79 18.56 -10.91
CA LEU A 57 -4.78 19.60 -10.75
C LEU A 57 -3.38 19.00 -10.86
N ILE A 58 -2.52 19.62 -11.68
CA ILE A 58 -1.15 19.19 -11.88
C ILE A 58 -0.25 19.86 -10.84
N ILE A 59 0.43 19.05 -10.03
CA ILE A 59 1.46 19.46 -9.07
C ILE A 59 2.72 18.69 -9.44
N ASN A 60 3.84 19.38 -9.66
CA ASN A 60 5.13 18.77 -10.03
C ASN A 60 5.03 17.80 -11.23
N GLY A 61 4.22 18.15 -12.25
CA GLY A 61 4.11 17.38 -13.50
C GLY A 61 3.25 16.11 -13.42
N ARG A 62 2.50 15.92 -12.33
CA ARG A 62 1.53 14.82 -12.17
C ARG A 62 0.24 15.33 -11.53
N THR A 63 -0.88 14.65 -11.79
CA THR A 63 -2.17 15.02 -11.18
C THR A 63 -2.21 14.69 -9.69
N ILE A 64 -3.07 15.36 -8.92
CA ILE A 64 -3.33 14.97 -7.53
C ILE A 64 -3.77 13.50 -7.45
N SER A 65 -4.64 13.04 -8.36
CA SER A 65 -5.04 11.62 -8.41
C SER A 65 -3.85 10.68 -8.57
N TRP A 66 -2.89 11.04 -9.43
CA TRP A 66 -1.67 10.24 -9.61
C TRP A 66 -0.83 10.22 -8.34
N TRP A 67 -0.64 11.35 -7.67
CA TRP A 67 0.12 11.42 -6.42
C TRP A 67 -0.49 10.59 -5.30
N LEU A 68 -1.82 10.56 -5.20
CA LEU A 68 -2.51 9.72 -4.22
C LEU A 68 -2.30 8.23 -4.53
N SER A 69 -2.48 7.83 -5.78
CA SER A 69 -2.25 6.45 -6.21
C SER A 69 -0.81 6.01 -6.02
N GLU A 70 0.15 6.86 -6.37
CA GLU A 70 1.57 6.58 -6.20
C GLU A 70 1.97 6.56 -4.71
N GLY A 71 1.45 7.50 -3.92
CA GLY A 71 1.68 7.55 -2.48
C GLY A 71 1.22 6.27 -1.77
N ALA A 72 0.09 5.71 -2.19
CA ALA A 72 -0.40 4.44 -1.66
C ALA A 72 0.58 3.28 -1.93
N TYR A 73 1.18 3.21 -3.13
CA TYR A 73 2.22 2.20 -3.41
C TYR A 73 3.52 2.45 -2.64
N LEU A 74 3.92 3.72 -2.54
CA LEU A 74 5.14 4.11 -1.84
C LEU A 74 5.02 3.94 -0.32
N GLU A 75 3.84 3.66 0.21
CA GLU A 75 3.62 3.38 1.63
C GLU A 75 4.40 2.13 2.09
N ASP A 76 4.41 1.09 1.26
CA ASP A 76 5.07 -0.19 1.54
C ASP A 76 6.56 -0.17 1.19
N HIS A 77 7.07 0.96 0.66
CA HIS A 77 8.45 1.10 0.19
C HIS A 77 9.30 2.03 1.08
N PRO A 78 10.47 1.57 1.57
CA PRO A 78 11.03 0.21 1.44
C PRO A 78 10.28 -0.83 2.29
N ILE A 79 10.46 -2.11 1.99
CA ILE A 79 9.68 -3.26 2.51
C ILE A 79 9.51 -3.32 4.04
N CYS A 80 10.41 -2.69 4.80
CA CYS A 80 10.30 -2.62 6.26
C CYS A 80 9.16 -1.71 6.75
N ARG A 81 8.58 -0.84 5.91
CA ARG A 81 7.44 -0.01 6.29
C ARG A 81 6.15 -0.80 6.42
N ALA A 82 6.00 -1.88 5.67
CA ALA A 82 4.84 -2.76 5.73
C ALA A 82 4.66 -3.45 7.10
N SER A 83 5.66 -3.41 7.98
CA SER A 83 5.53 -3.95 9.35
C SER A 83 4.42 -3.27 10.16
N ASN A 84 4.05 -2.04 9.80
CA ASN A 84 3.00 -1.27 10.47
C ASN A 84 1.61 -1.47 9.84
N HIS A 85 1.47 -2.32 8.81
CA HIS A 85 0.22 -2.48 8.05
C HIS A 85 -0.74 -3.51 8.68
N PHE A 86 -0.36 -4.09 9.82
CA PHE A 86 -1.19 -5.00 10.59
C PHE A 86 -1.69 -4.31 11.84
N HIS A 87 -3.01 -4.25 11.99
CA HIS A 87 -3.68 -3.74 13.17
C HIS A 87 -4.61 -4.82 13.72
N ASN A 88 -4.59 -5.03 15.03
CA ASN A 88 -5.56 -5.90 15.69
C ASN A 88 -6.83 -5.09 15.98
N PRO A 89 -7.95 -5.37 15.30
CA PRO A 89 -9.18 -4.58 15.49
C PRO A 89 -9.81 -4.74 16.88
N LEU A 90 -9.30 -5.63 17.72
CA LEU A 90 -9.73 -5.83 19.11
C LEU A 90 -8.78 -5.19 20.14
N ASP A 91 -7.63 -4.68 19.71
CA ASP A 91 -6.66 -3.99 20.57
C ASP A 91 -6.92 -2.47 20.47
N PRO A 92 -7.19 -1.78 21.59
CA PRO A 92 -7.53 -0.35 21.58
C PRO A 92 -6.39 0.58 21.17
#